data_AF-A0A9D5RT21-F1
#
_entry.id   AF-A0A9D5RT21-F1
#
_cell.length_a   1.000
_cell.length_b   1.000
_cell.length_c   1.000
_cell.angle_alpha   90.00
_cell.angle_beta   90.00
_cell.angle_gamma   90.00
#
_symmetry.space_group_name_H-M   'P 1'
#
loop_
_entity.id
_entity.type
_entity.pdbx_description
1 polymer ?
#
loop_
_entity_poly.entity_id
_entity_poly.type
_entity_poly.pdbx_seq_one_letter_code
_entity_poly.pdbx_strand_id
1 'polypeptide(L)'
;MRFFPDSYTFLSIGSFALRWYAITLIAGVIAAYLLTSKGMKAHGYDVDTVDEMLVLCMIGGVLGGRIFWVLENLPEYLKYIPYIFALSDGGFDILGTIVGISAMMFFYCTRRHMSTLRTMDVVMPSLLLFAVIARFGRSFADVAIWFANGIDLIGFLVLYFFVRPYHEGRRRGDVAAIGFMFIALSRLICMVLRWDPTAKGVMIPAVCVELFGIALYYVVHKRRPTKPIVLFDLDGTIMDTRSMVIQCFKYLYMRYNDPLNFTKDKRNLVFRLPLKEAMEKLFPDQDADQLCDEYRKYQSSFSWSDSVSLFPNVKTTLDELWQNGYVLGIVSTRMTSSCESWLRQLDLSHCFGTILGRDLYTDLKPQPGGILYAGRKLKRGHDSCVYVGDGLNDIRAAKAAGVYSVAFISDPSKREAIEELNPNRIITDMSELKELLNENHEWADENC
;
A
#
# COMPACT_ATOMS: atom_id res chain seq x y z
N MET A 1 -37.66 23.47 -20.03
CA MET A 1 -36.35 22.80 -19.97
C MET A 1 -35.69 22.96 -21.34
N ARG A 2 -34.51 23.58 -21.42
CA ARG A 2 -33.76 23.74 -22.67
C ARG A 2 -32.34 23.18 -22.49
N PHE A 3 -31.96 22.23 -23.34
CA PHE A 3 -30.59 21.74 -23.43
C PHE A 3 -29.79 22.64 -24.37
N PHE A 4 -28.54 22.94 -24.02
CA PHE A 4 -27.60 23.74 -24.81
C PHE A 4 -28.15 25.10 -25.29
N PRO A 5 -28.67 25.96 -24.40
CA PRO A 5 -29.14 27.29 -24.81
C PRO A 5 -28.00 28.19 -25.32
N ASP A 6 -26.75 27.90 -24.96
CA ASP A 6 -25.53 28.58 -25.41
C ASP A 6 -24.33 27.60 -25.31
N SER A 7 -23.12 28.05 -25.66
CA SER A 7 -21.91 27.21 -25.67
C SER A 7 -21.37 26.83 -24.29
N TYR A 8 -21.80 27.52 -23.21
CA TYR A 8 -21.29 27.35 -21.84
C TYR A 8 -22.32 26.75 -20.87
N THR A 9 -23.60 26.70 -21.26
CA THR A 9 -24.72 26.19 -20.48
C THR A 9 -25.16 24.84 -21.03
N PHE A 10 -25.16 23.82 -20.17
CA PHE A 10 -25.62 22.47 -20.54
C PHE A 10 -27.14 22.37 -20.49
N LEU A 11 -27.75 22.88 -19.41
CA LEU A 11 -29.17 22.75 -19.15
C LEU A 11 -29.72 24.01 -18.46
N SER A 12 -30.84 24.51 -18.94
CA SER A 12 -31.59 25.60 -18.30
C SER A 12 -33.02 25.18 -17.97
N ILE A 13 -33.42 25.41 -16.71
CA ILE A 13 -34.77 25.21 -16.18
C ILE A 13 -35.19 26.50 -15.45
N GLY A 14 -35.97 27.35 -16.13
CA GLY A 14 -36.37 28.65 -15.56
C GLY A 14 -35.15 29.55 -15.33
N SER A 15 -34.99 30.05 -14.09
CA SER A 15 -33.82 30.84 -13.67
C SER A 15 -32.58 30.01 -13.33
N PHE A 16 -32.73 28.68 -13.22
CA PHE A 16 -31.61 27.78 -12.93
C PHE A 16 -30.85 27.45 -14.23
N ALA A 17 -29.54 27.66 -14.21
CA ALA A 17 -28.63 27.36 -15.32
C ALA A 17 -27.49 26.43 -14.85
N LEU A 18 -27.50 25.19 -15.32
CA LEU A 18 -26.42 24.24 -15.13
C LEU A 18 -25.37 24.45 -16.23
N ARG A 19 -24.19 24.93 -15.84
CA ARG A 19 -23.09 25.20 -16.77
C ARG A 19 -22.20 23.98 -16.99
N TRP A 20 -21.54 23.93 -18.15
CA TRP A 20 -20.60 22.87 -18.50
C TRP A 20 -19.49 22.68 -17.47
N TYR A 21 -18.97 23.78 -16.89
CA TYR A 21 -17.92 23.70 -15.87
C TYR A 21 -18.31 22.84 -14.65
N ALA A 22 -19.60 22.86 -14.26
CA ALA A 22 -20.07 22.08 -13.11
C ALA A 22 -20.06 20.58 -13.43
N ILE A 23 -20.48 20.21 -14.65
CA ILE A 23 -20.50 18.83 -15.12
C ILE A 23 -19.07 18.29 -15.26
N THR A 24 -18.18 19.06 -15.88
CA THR A 24 -16.78 18.63 -16.05
C THR A 24 -16.03 18.59 -14.73
N LEU A 25 -16.37 19.44 -13.76
CA LEU A 25 -15.81 19.36 -12.41
C LEU A 25 -16.22 18.05 -11.72
N ILE A 26 -17.51 17.69 -11.75
CA ILE A 26 -18.00 16.42 -11.19
C ILE A 26 -17.33 15.23 -11.90
N ALA A 27 -17.26 15.26 -13.23
CA ALA A 27 -16.59 14.22 -14.00
C ALA A 27 -15.10 14.10 -13.64
N GLY A 28 -14.42 15.23 -13.42
CA GLY A 28 -13.03 15.27 -12.97
C GLY A 28 -12.85 14.63 -11.59
N VAL A 29 -13.73 14.92 -10.64
CA VAL A 29 -13.69 14.31 -9.29
C VAL A 29 -13.87 12.80 -9.38
N ILE A 30 -14.84 12.33 -10.18
CA ILE A 30 -15.07 10.90 -10.40
C ILE A 30 -13.84 10.24 -11.03
N ALA A 31 -13.24 10.85 -12.06
CA ALA A 31 -12.05 10.31 -12.71
C ALA A 31 -10.86 10.23 -11.75
N ALA A 32 -10.63 11.27 -10.95
CA ALA A 32 -9.58 11.29 -9.93
C ALA A 32 -9.82 10.25 -8.83
N TYR A 33 -11.07 10.06 -8.40
CA TYR A 33 -11.45 9.02 -7.45
C TYR A 33 -11.12 7.63 -8.00
N LEU A 34 -11.61 7.30 -9.21
CA LEU A 34 -11.37 5.98 -9.82
C LEU A 34 -9.89 5.69 -10.01
N LEU A 35 -9.11 6.69 -10.44
CA LEU A 35 -7.67 6.54 -10.63
C LEU A 35 -6.93 6.34 -9.31
N THR A 36 -7.32 7.10 -8.27
CA THR A 36 -6.75 6.98 -6.92
C THR A 36 -7.11 5.63 -6.30
N SER A 37 -8.36 5.17 -6.40
CA SER A 37 -8.80 3.85 -5.93
C SER A 37 -8.03 2.72 -6.60
N LYS A 38 -7.84 2.80 -7.93
CA LYS A 38 -7.01 1.84 -8.66
C LYS A 38 -5.55 1.87 -8.17
N GLY A 39 -4.98 3.05 -7.97
CA GLY A 39 -3.61 3.21 -7.50
C GLY A 39 -3.39 2.74 -6.08
N MET A 40 -4.30 3.06 -5.16
CA MET A 40 -4.25 2.64 -3.75
C MET A 40 -4.40 1.14 -3.62
N LYS A 41 -5.33 0.53 -4.38
CA LYS A 41 -5.49 -0.92 -4.42
C LYS A 41 -4.26 -1.64 -4.92
N ALA A 42 -3.62 -1.12 -5.97
CA ALA A 42 -2.35 -1.67 -6.46
C ALA A 42 -1.29 -1.67 -5.35
N HIS A 43 -1.25 -0.64 -4.50
CA HIS A 43 -0.30 -0.55 -3.38
C HIS A 43 -0.73 -1.31 -2.11
N GLY A 44 -1.71 -2.22 -2.21
CA GLY A 44 -2.19 -3.04 -1.11
C GLY A 44 -3.09 -2.33 -0.10
N TYR A 45 -3.57 -1.12 -0.40
CA TYR A 45 -4.56 -0.42 0.43
C TYR A 45 -5.99 -0.83 0.06
N ASP A 46 -6.88 -0.82 1.04
CA ASP A 46 -8.30 -1.07 0.81
C ASP A 46 -8.97 0.12 0.09
N VAL A 47 -10.02 -0.16 -0.69
CA VAL A 47 -10.78 0.86 -1.43
C VAL A 47 -11.46 1.85 -0.47
N ASP A 48 -11.94 1.35 0.67
CA ASP A 48 -12.53 2.15 1.76
C ASP A 48 -11.58 3.26 2.24
N THR A 49 -10.27 3.04 2.11
CA THR A 49 -9.24 4.04 2.45
C THR A 49 -9.41 5.31 1.62
N VAL A 50 -9.78 5.18 0.34
CA VAL A 50 -9.97 6.32 -0.57
C VAL A 50 -11.29 7.04 -0.26
N ASP A 51 -12.33 6.29 0.10
CA ASP A 51 -13.62 6.86 0.50
C ASP A 51 -13.48 7.72 1.77
N GLU A 52 -12.84 7.17 2.81
CA GLU A 52 -12.56 7.90 4.04
C GLU A 52 -11.69 9.13 3.79
N MET A 53 -10.63 8.99 2.99
CA MET A 53 -9.72 10.09 2.68
C MET A 53 -10.41 11.18 1.85
N LEU A 54 -11.28 10.82 0.89
CA LEU A 54 -12.04 11.77 0.09
C LEU A 54 -12.95 12.63 0.98
N VAL A 55 -13.70 12.00 1.88
CA VAL A 55 -14.59 12.70 2.82
C VAL A 55 -13.79 13.65 3.72
N LEU A 56 -12.68 13.18 4.29
CA LEU A 56 -11.82 14.00 5.14
C LEU A 56 -11.18 15.17 4.39
N CYS A 57 -10.72 14.95 3.16
CA CYS A 57 -10.18 16.01 2.32
C CYS A 57 -11.25 17.05 1.96
N MET A 58 -12.50 16.64 1.67
CA MET A 58 -13.60 17.58 1.44
C MET A 58 -13.88 18.44 2.68
N ILE A 59 -13.97 17.83 3.87
CA ILE A 59 -14.15 18.55 5.13
C ILE A 59 -12.96 19.50 5.38
N GLY A 60 -11.73 19.01 5.22
CA GLY A 60 -10.51 19.79 5.37
C GLY A 60 -10.47 20.99 4.43
N GLY A 61 -10.84 20.80 3.17
CA GLY A 61 -10.90 21.87 2.18
C GLY A 61 -11.88 22.97 2.56
N VAL A 62 -13.11 22.59 2.93
CA VAL A 62 -14.15 23.55 3.36
C VAL A 62 -13.70 24.31 4.61
N LEU A 63 -13.23 23.60 5.64
CA LEU A 63 -12.78 24.22 6.89
C LEU A 63 -11.58 25.13 6.67
N GLY A 64 -10.55 24.63 5.99
CA GLY A 64 -9.33 25.38 5.73
C GLY A 64 -9.58 26.63 4.91
N GLY A 65 -10.35 26.51 3.82
CA GLY A 65 -10.72 27.65 2.98
C GLY A 65 -11.54 28.68 3.74
N ARG A 66 -12.45 28.24 4.62
CA ARG A 66 -13.25 29.16 5.44
C ARG A 66 -12.42 29.87 6.50
N ILE A 67 -11.53 29.15 7.20
CA ILE A 67 -10.68 29.72 8.24
C ILE A 67 -9.79 30.82 7.65
N PHE A 68 -9.11 30.55 6.54
CA PHE A 68 -8.21 31.53 5.92
C PHE A 68 -8.98 32.76 5.44
N TRP A 69 -10.12 32.57 4.80
CA TRP A 69 -10.98 33.69 4.38
C TRP A 69 -11.40 34.58 5.55
N VAL A 70 -11.83 33.96 6.67
CA VAL A 70 -12.24 34.69 7.88
C VAL A 70 -11.05 35.42 8.50
N LEU A 71 -9.85 34.84 8.48
CA LEU A 71 -8.64 35.50 8.99
C LEU A 71 -8.25 36.72 8.15
N GLU A 72 -8.36 36.63 6.83
CA GLU A 72 -8.11 37.76 5.92
C GLU A 72 -9.12 38.90 6.12
N ASN A 73 -10.38 38.56 6.44
CA ASN A 73 -11.48 39.52 6.62
C ASN A 73 -11.89 39.67 8.09
N LEU A 74 -10.98 39.39 9.02
CA LEU A 74 -11.27 39.28 10.46
C LEU A 74 -12.05 40.47 11.05
N PRO A 75 -11.73 41.74 10.72
CA PRO A 75 -12.47 42.88 11.27
C PRO A 75 -13.97 42.90 10.93
N GLU A 76 -14.37 42.30 9.81
CA GLU A 76 -15.77 42.23 9.40
C GLU A 76 -16.52 41.11 10.13
N TYR A 77 -15.88 39.95 10.25
CA TYR A 77 -16.45 38.80 10.96
C TYR A 77 -16.53 38.99 12.47
N LEU A 78 -15.64 39.79 13.07
CA LEU A 78 -15.73 40.16 14.48
C LEU A 78 -16.98 40.97 14.82
N LYS A 79 -17.61 41.64 13.83
CA LYS A 79 -18.87 42.37 14.04
C LYS A 79 -20.05 41.43 14.28
N TYR A 80 -20.01 40.23 13.70
CA TYR A 80 -21.05 39.21 13.89
C TYR A 80 -20.45 37.80 13.82
N ILE A 81 -19.98 37.33 14.98
CA ILE A 81 -19.25 36.04 15.13
C ILE A 81 -19.99 34.84 14.51
N PRO A 82 -21.32 34.69 14.59
CA PRO A 82 -22.00 33.55 13.96
C PRO A 82 -21.83 33.47 12.44
N TYR A 83 -21.54 34.60 11.77
CA TYR A 83 -21.30 34.63 10.32
C TYR A 83 -20.06 33.84 9.90
N ILE A 84 -19.12 33.58 10.83
CA ILE A 84 -17.94 32.74 10.58
C ILE A 84 -18.34 31.36 10.03
N PHE A 85 -19.51 30.84 10.44
CA PHE A 85 -20.01 29.52 10.02
C PHE A 85 -20.91 29.58 8.77
N ALA A 86 -21.21 30.76 8.23
CA ALA A 86 -22.09 30.93 7.09
C ALA A 86 -21.39 30.54 5.77
N LEU A 87 -21.58 29.31 5.29
CA LEU A 87 -20.96 28.83 4.04
C LEU A 87 -21.61 29.40 2.76
N SER A 88 -22.75 30.09 2.88
CA SER A 88 -23.56 30.58 1.76
C SER A 88 -23.11 31.92 1.20
N ASP A 89 -22.19 32.62 1.86
CA ASP A 89 -21.69 33.94 1.43
C ASP A 89 -20.60 33.85 0.34
N GLY A 90 -20.14 32.65 0.00
CA GLY A 90 -19.10 32.41 -1.00
C GLY A 90 -17.68 32.69 -0.52
N GLY A 91 -17.46 32.98 0.77
CA GLY A 91 -16.16 33.32 1.34
C GLY A 91 -15.28 32.10 1.61
N PHE A 92 -14.48 31.71 0.61
CA PHE A 92 -13.48 30.65 0.72
C PHE A 92 -12.16 31.06 0.08
N ASP A 93 -11.07 30.86 0.83
CA ASP A 93 -9.72 31.02 0.32
C ASP A 93 -9.17 29.70 -0.27
N ILE A 94 -8.45 29.82 -1.39
CA ILE A 94 -7.88 28.69 -2.12
C ILE A 94 -6.68 28.12 -1.37
N LEU A 95 -5.81 28.97 -0.81
CA LEU A 95 -4.63 28.51 -0.08
C LEU A 95 -5.04 27.76 1.19
N GLY A 96 -5.99 28.29 1.94
CA GLY A 96 -6.61 27.64 3.09
C GLY A 96 -7.23 26.30 2.72
N THR A 97 -7.90 26.19 1.57
CA THR A 97 -8.47 24.93 1.08
C THR A 97 -7.38 23.88 0.87
N ILE A 98 -6.28 24.24 0.20
CA ILE A 98 -5.15 23.33 -0.05
C ILE A 98 -4.48 22.91 1.25
N VAL A 99 -4.25 23.86 2.17
CA VAL A 99 -3.66 23.59 3.49
C VAL A 99 -4.55 22.64 4.29
N GLY A 100 -5.86 22.87 4.30
CA GLY A 100 -6.83 22.03 4.99
C GLY A 100 -6.90 20.60 4.44
N ILE A 101 -6.92 20.44 3.12
CA ILE A 101 -6.83 19.12 2.46
C ILE A 101 -5.53 18.40 2.84
N SER A 102 -4.40 19.10 2.73
CA SER A 102 -3.08 18.53 3.01
C SER A 102 -2.94 18.10 4.47
N ALA A 103 -3.45 18.90 5.41
CA ALA A 103 -3.44 18.60 6.83
C ALA A 103 -4.31 17.36 7.16
N MET A 104 -5.51 17.26 6.57
CA MET A 104 -6.39 16.10 6.78
C MET A 104 -5.79 14.82 6.20
N MET A 105 -5.21 14.88 5.00
CA MET A 105 -4.49 13.75 4.41
C MET A 105 -3.30 13.32 5.28
N PHE A 106 -2.49 14.27 5.76
CA PHE A 106 -1.35 13.98 6.62
C PHE A 106 -1.78 13.32 7.95
N PHE A 107 -2.81 13.86 8.59
CA PHE A 107 -3.36 13.31 9.82
C PHE A 107 -3.93 11.90 9.62
N TYR A 108 -4.68 11.69 8.54
CA TYR A 108 -5.23 10.39 8.17
C TYR A 108 -4.13 9.34 7.96
N CYS A 109 -3.12 9.68 7.14
CA CYS A 109 -1.97 8.81 6.90
C CYS A 109 -1.26 8.44 8.21
N THR A 110 -1.01 9.43 9.07
CA THR A 110 -0.32 9.22 10.35
C THR A 110 -1.12 8.30 11.28
N ARG A 111 -2.44 8.48 11.37
CA ARG A 111 -3.33 7.65 12.20
C ARG A 111 -3.45 6.21 11.71
N ARG A 112 -3.35 6.00 10.39
CA ARG A 112 -3.40 4.68 9.75
C ARG A 112 -2.01 4.06 9.53
N HIS A 113 -0.95 4.70 10.01
CA HIS A 113 0.46 4.30 9.82
C HIS A 113 0.89 4.20 8.34
N MET A 114 0.26 4.97 7.45
CA MET A 114 0.56 5.02 6.03
C MET A 114 1.61 6.09 5.73
N SER A 115 2.44 5.88 4.71
CA SER A 115 3.35 6.89 4.19
C SER A 115 2.57 7.96 3.44
N THR A 116 2.65 9.19 3.94
CA THR A 116 2.11 10.37 3.27
C THR A 116 2.75 10.55 1.89
N LEU A 117 4.05 10.30 1.74
CA LEU A 117 4.76 10.49 0.46
C LEU A 117 4.25 9.52 -0.62
N ARG A 118 4.08 8.24 -0.26
CA ARG A 118 3.47 7.25 -1.16
C ARG A 118 2.03 7.62 -1.51
N THR A 119 1.25 8.08 -0.53
CA THR A 119 -0.14 8.52 -0.77
C THR A 119 -0.17 9.71 -1.73
N MET A 120 0.73 10.67 -1.57
CA MET A 120 0.87 11.82 -2.47
C MET A 120 1.27 11.39 -3.89
N ASP A 121 2.18 10.43 -4.03
CA ASP A 121 2.56 9.89 -5.35
C ASP A 121 1.38 9.26 -6.09
N VAL A 122 0.48 8.59 -5.36
CA VAL A 122 -0.74 7.99 -5.93
C VAL A 122 -1.77 9.07 -6.29
N VAL A 123 -1.92 10.10 -5.45
CA VAL A 123 -2.91 11.17 -5.62
C VAL A 123 -2.50 12.19 -6.69
N MET A 124 -1.20 12.46 -6.86
CA MET A 124 -0.71 13.54 -7.73
C MET A 124 -1.13 13.39 -9.21
N PRO A 125 -0.99 12.22 -9.87
CA PRO A 125 -1.51 12.04 -11.22
C PRO A 125 -3.03 12.25 -11.31
N SER A 126 -3.78 11.81 -10.30
CA SER A 126 -5.23 12.01 -10.22
C SER A 126 -5.61 13.49 -10.11
N LEU A 127 -4.83 14.29 -9.38
CA LEU A 127 -5.02 15.74 -9.29
C LEU A 127 -4.79 16.44 -10.63
N LEU A 128 -3.77 16.04 -11.40
CA LEU A 128 -3.55 16.58 -12.75
C LEU A 128 -4.68 16.17 -13.70
N LEU A 129 -5.12 14.91 -13.66
CA LEU A 129 -6.25 14.46 -14.47
C LEU A 129 -7.53 15.22 -14.14
N PHE A 130 -7.80 15.42 -12.84
CA PHE A 130 -8.88 16.28 -12.38
C PHE A 130 -8.76 17.69 -12.97
N ALA A 131 -7.57 18.31 -12.90
CA ALA A 131 -7.36 19.65 -13.42
C ALA A 131 -7.63 19.75 -14.93
N VAL A 132 -7.20 18.76 -15.72
CA VAL A 132 -7.46 18.67 -17.16
C VAL A 132 -8.96 18.59 -17.44
N ILE A 133 -9.66 17.65 -16.80
CA ILE A 133 -11.09 17.43 -17.04
C ILE A 133 -11.90 18.63 -16.55
N ALA A 134 -11.63 19.14 -15.35
CA ALA A 134 -12.36 20.27 -14.76
C ALA A 134 -12.22 21.54 -15.61
N ARG A 135 -11.06 21.77 -16.21
CA ARG A 135 -10.82 22.92 -17.10
C ARG A 135 -11.49 22.78 -18.47
N PHE A 136 -11.79 21.57 -18.93
CA PHE A 136 -12.47 21.33 -20.21
C PHE A 136 -13.77 22.12 -20.34
N GLY A 137 -14.57 22.18 -19.27
CA GLY A 137 -15.81 22.96 -19.25
C GLY A 137 -15.60 24.47 -19.39
N ARG A 138 -14.43 24.99 -18.99
CA ARG A 138 -14.05 26.39 -19.17
C ARG A 138 -13.49 26.67 -20.57
N SER A 139 -12.92 25.68 -21.23
CA SER A 139 -12.41 25.79 -22.61
C SER A 139 -13.51 26.07 -23.65
N PHE A 140 -14.77 25.79 -23.33
CA PHE A 140 -15.91 26.21 -24.15
C PHE A 140 -16.20 27.72 -24.08
N ALA A 141 -15.73 28.39 -23.03
CA ALA A 141 -15.90 29.84 -22.84
C ALA A 141 -14.72 30.64 -23.42
N ASP A 142 -13.51 30.09 -23.40
CA ASP A 142 -12.30 30.74 -23.94
C ASP A 142 -11.39 29.72 -24.62
N VAL A 143 -11.10 29.94 -25.90
CA VAL A 143 -10.30 29.05 -26.73
C VAL A 143 -8.86 28.94 -26.22
N ALA A 144 -8.33 30.00 -25.60
CA ALA A 144 -6.96 30.01 -25.10
C ALA A 144 -6.72 28.94 -24.00
N ILE A 145 -7.77 28.57 -23.27
CA ILE A 145 -7.72 27.55 -22.21
C ILE A 145 -7.44 26.15 -22.78
N TRP A 146 -7.71 25.90 -24.07
CA TRP A 146 -7.32 24.63 -24.71
C TRP A 146 -5.81 24.39 -24.68
N PHE A 147 -5.00 25.44 -24.87
CA PHE A 147 -3.54 25.31 -24.79
C PHE A 147 -3.08 24.98 -23.37
N ALA A 148 -3.71 25.61 -22.36
CA ALA A 148 -3.45 25.29 -20.96
C ALA A 148 -3.79 23.83 -20.63
N ASN A 149 -4.92 23.32 -21.12
CA ASN A 149 -5.30 21.91 -20.97
C ASN A 149 -4.34 20.96 -21.66
N GLY A 150 -3.83 21.33 -22.85
CA GLY A 150 -2.85 20.53 -23.57
C GLY A 150 -1.58 20.30 -22.75
N ILE A 151 -1.05 21.35 -22.11
CA ILE A 151 0.11 21.21 -21.22
C ILE A 151 -0.21 20.33 -20.01
N ASP A 152 -1.32 20.56 -19.32
CA ASP A 152 -1.65 19.76 -18.14
C ASP A 152 -1.88 18.28 -18.49
N LEU A 153 -2.42 17.99 -19.68
CA LEU A 153 -2.55 16.62 -20.19
C LEU A 153 -1.19 15.98 -20.45
N ILE A 154 -0.25 16.71 -21.05
CA ILE A 154 1.14 16.23 -21.21
C ILE A 154 1.74 15.91 -19.84
N GLY A 155 1.58 16.78 -18.85
CA GLY A 155 2.05 16.55 -17.49
C GLY A 155 1.47 15.30 -16.86
N PHE A 156 0.15 15.10 -17.00
CA PHE A 156 -0.51 13.89 -16.55
C PHE A 156 0.09 12.64 -17.21
N LEU A 157 0.24 12.62 -18.54
CA LEU A 157 0.79 11.48 -19.27
C LEU A 157 2.24 11.18 -18.88
N VAL A 158 3.06 12.23 -18.73
CA VAL A 158 4.45 12.12 -18.27
C VAL A 158 4.49 11.52 -16.86
N LEU A 159 3.74 12.08 -15.92
CA LEU A 159 3.72 11.53 -14.56
C LEU A 159 3.20 10.10 -14.54
N TYR A 160 2.09 9.81 -15.21
CA TYR A 160 1.40 8.54 -15.10
C TYR A 160 2.15 7.38 -15.76
N PHE A 161 2.73 7.59 -16.93
CA PHE A 161 3.40 6.51 -17.68
C PHE A 161 4.90 6.47 -17.45
N PHE A 162 5.54 7.62 -17.25
CA PHE A 162 7.00 7.69 -17.22
C PHE A 162 7.54 7.86 -15.81
N VAL A 163 6.88 8.57 -14.90
CA VAL A 163 7.40 8.86 -13.54
C VAL A 163 6.82 7.94 -12.47
N ARG A 164 5.54 7.56 -12.58
CA ARG A 164 4.81 6.74 -11.60
C ARG A 164 5.39 5.35 -11.39
N PRO A 165 5.86 4.60 -12.40
CA PRO A 165 6.51 3.33 -12.15
C PRO A 165 7.75 3.52 -11.27
N TYR A 166 7.84 2.83 -10.14
CA TYR A 166 9.02 2.86 -9.25
C TYR A 166 10.18 2.09 -9.88
N HIS A 167 10.68 2.54 -11.03
CA HIS A 167 11.87 2.00 -11.67
C HIS A 167 13.09 2.91 -11.40
N GLU A 168 14.29 2.31 -11.39
CA GLU A 168 15.57 3.03 -11.53
C GLU A 168 15.86 4.08 -10.43
N GLY A 169 15.87 3.68 -9.16
CA GLY A 169 16.35 4.54 -8.07
C GLY A 169 15.40 5.65 -7.63
N ARG A 170 14.15 5.62 -8.12
CA ARG A 170 13.06 6.51 -7.66
C ARG A 170 12.67 6.26 -6.22
N ARG A 171 12.25 7.33 -5.56
CA ARG A 171 11.87 7.35 -4.15
C ARG A 171 10.44 7.81 -3.97
N ARG A 172 9.89 7.48 -2.80
CA ARG A 172 8.56 7.94 -2.42
C ARG A 172 8.55 9.45 -2.28
N GLY A 173 7.62 10.10 -2.97
CA GLY A 173 7.50 11.54 -3.07
C GLY A 173 8.03 12.11 -4.38
N ASP A 174 8.67 11.32 -5.25
CA ASP A 174 9.18 11.82 -6.52
C ASP A 174 8.05 12.23 -7.47
N VAL A 175 7.00 11.40 -7.58
CA VAL A 175 5.84 11.70 -8.41
C VAL A 175 5.15 12.96 -7.90
N ALA A 176 5.02 13.09 -6.57
CA ALA A 176 4.48 14.28 -5.93
C ALA A 176 5.34 15.52 -6.20
N ALA A 177 6.65 15.45 -5.99
CA ALA A 177 7.57 16.57 -6.16
C ALA A 177 7.60 17.06 -7.63
N ILE A 178 7.75 16.12 -8.57
CA ILE A 178 7.72 16.41 -10.01
C ILE A 178 6.35 16.95 -10.42
N GLY A 179 5.27 16.44 -9.85
CA GLY A 179 3.93 16.97 -10.10
C GLY A 179 3.75 18.40 -9.62
N PHE A 180 4.27 18.77 -8.44
CA PHE A 180 4.24 20.17 -7.99
C PHE A 180 5.03 21.10 -8.91
N MET A 181 6.25 20.69 -9.31
CA MET A 181 7.06 21.45 -10.27
C MET A 181 6.31 21.60 -11.61
N PHE A 182 5.68 20.52 -12.09
CA PHE A 182 4.91 20.59 -13.33
C PHE A 182 3.71 21.55 -13.23
N ILE A 183 2.94 21.48 -12.15
CA ILE A 183 1.79 22.37 -11.91
C ILE A 183 2.27 23.84 -11.88
N ALA A 184 3.35 24.13 -11.16
CA ALA A 184 3.90 25.47 -11.07
C ALA A 184 4.38 25.99 -12.44
N LEU A 185 5.15 25.18 -13.16
CA LEU A 185 5.62 25.50 -14.50
C LEU A 185 4.45 25.73 -15.47
N SER A 186 3.44 24.86 -15.46
CA SER A 186 2.27 25.01 -16.33
C SER A 186 1.52 26.32 -16.05
N ARG A 187 1.39 26.70 -14.77
CA ARG A 187 0.79 27.98 -14.36
C ARG A 187 1.60 29.19 -14.79
N LEU A 188 2.93 29.15 -14.68
CA LEU A 188 3.81 30.23 -15.15
C LEU A 188 3.72 30.40 -16.67
N ILE A 189 3.73 29.30 -17.43
CA ILE A 189 3.56 29.34 -18.90
C ILE A 189 2.21 29.95 -19.26
N CYS A 190 1.12 29.49 -18.62
CA CYS A 190 -0.22 30.02 -18.88
C CYS A 190 -0.33 31.51 -18.57
N MET A 191 0.36 31.99 -17.54
CA MET A 191 0.40 33.41 -17.19
C MET A 191 1.16 34.24 -18.24
N VAL A 192 2.37 33.80 -18.63
CA VAL A 192 3.23 34.50 -19.60
C VAL A 192 2.55 34.56 -20.98
N LEU A 193 2.00 33.43 -21.44
CA LEU A 193 1.35 33.32 -22.74
C LEU A 193 -0.12 33.77 -22.73
N ARG A 194 -0.64 34.15 -21.56
CA ARG A 194 -2.02 34.60 -21.33
C ARG A 194 -3.06 33.58 -21.81
N TRP A 195 -2.78 32.30 -21.61
CA TRP A 195 -3.67 31.20 -21.99
C TRP A 195 -4.80 30.95 -20.99
N ASP A 196 -4.67 31.45 -19.77
CA ASP A 196 -5.70 31.37 -18.75
C ASP A 196 -5.92 32.77 -18.12
N PRO A 197 -7.09 33.40 -18.30
CA PRO A 197 -7.40 34.69 -17.67
C PRO A 197 -7.33 34.66 -16.14
N THR A 198 -7.54 33.47 -15.53
CA THR A 198 -7.45 33.27 -14.08
C THR A 198 -6.01 33.15 -13.58
N ALA A 199 -5.02 33.10 -14.47
CA ALA A 199 -3.61 33.10 -14.11
C ALA A 199 -3.04 34.50 -13.82
N LYS A 200 -3.84 35.57 -13.86
CA LYS A 200 -3.37 36.90 -13.45
C LYS A 200 -3.06 36.92 -11.94
N GLY A 201 -1.84 37.30 -11.59
CA GLY A 201 -1.40 37.39 -10.18
C GLY A 201 -0.96 36.06 -9.55
N VAL A 202 -0.88 34.97 -10.33
CA VAL A 202 -0.45 33.65 -9.79
C VAL A 202 1.07 33.46 -9.75
N MET A 203 1.86 34.47 -10.14
CA MET A 203 3.33 34.39 -10.20
C MET A 203 3.93 33.96 -8.85
N ILE A 204 3.60 34.67 -7.77
CA ILE A 204 4.16 34.39 -6.45
C ILE A 204 3.74 32.99 -5.98
N PRO A 205 2.44 32.62 -5.99
CA PRO A 205 2.03 31.25 -5.66
C PRO A 205 2.72 30.17 -6.50
N ALA A 206 2.85 30.37 -7.81
CA ALA A 206 3.48 29.39 -8.69
C ALA A 206 4.97 29.23 -8.38
N VAL A 207 5.70 30.33 -8.13
CA VAL A 207 7.11 30.28 -7.71
C VAL A 207 7.24 29.56 -6.35
N CYS A 208 6.35 29.81 -5.40
CA CYS A 208 6.37 29.10 -4.12
C CYS A 208 6.15 27.59 -4.29
N VAL A 209 5.21 27.17 -5.16
CA VAL A 209 4.95 25.75 -5.45
C VAL A 209 6.14 25.11 -6.17
N GLU A 210 6.79 25.83 -7.10
CA GLU A 210 8.01 25.36 -7.78
C GLU A 210 9.12 25.08 -6.76
N LEU A 211 9.42 26.07 -5.91
CA LEU A 211 10.44 25.94 -4.87
C LEU A 211 10.11 24.83 -3.88
N PHE A 212 8.83 24.65 -3.53
CA PHE A 212 8.37 23.55 -2.69
C PHE A 212 8.61 22.19 -3.37
N GLY A 213 8.28 22.05 -4.66
CA GLY A 213 8.55 20.83 -5.43
C GLY A 213 10.04 20.48 -5.48
N ILE A 214 10.90 21.46 -5.74
CA ILE A 214 12.37 21.29 -5.73
C ILE A 214 12.87 20.88 -4.34
N ALA A 215 12.41 21.58 -3.30
CA ALA A 215 12.79 21.28 -1.92
C ALA A 215 12.33 19.88 -1.49
N LEU A 216 11.10 19.49 -1.85
CA LEU A 216 10.56 18.15 -1.57
C LEU A 216 11.42 17.08 -2.26
N TYR A 217 11.71 17.26 -3.55
CA TYR A 217 12.57 16.34 -4.30
C TYR A 217 13.94 16.16 -3.64
N TYR A 218 14.58 17.27 -3.26
CA TYR A 218 15.87 17.27 -2.58
C TYR A 218 15.83 16.56 -1.22
N VAL A 219 14.81 16.83 -0.40
CA VAL A 219 14.64 16.21 0.91
C VAL A 219 14.41 14.70 0.78
N VAL A 220 13.56 14.27 -0.16
CA VAL A 220 13.29 12.86 -0.45
C VAL A 220 14.57 12.11 -0.83
N HIS A 221 15.43 12.73 -1.65
CA HIS A 221 16.70 12.14 -2.10
C HIS A 221 17.82 12.18 -1.05
N LYS A 222 17.76 13.09 -0.07
CA LYS A 222 18.69 13.11 1.06
C LYS A 222 18.30 12.21 2.22
N ARG A 223 17.00 11.92 2.37
CA ARG A 223 16.50 11.06 3.44
C ARG A 223 17.02 9.64 3.28
N ARG A 224 17.40 8.96 4.36
CA ARG A 224 17.57 7.50 4.32
C ARG A 224 16.22 6.82 4.52
N PRO A 225 15.89 5.76 3.75
CA PRO A 225 14.70 4.97 3.99
C PRO A 225 14.66 4.51 5.45
N THR A 226 13.47 4.46 6.03
CA THR A 226 13.30 3.87 7.36
C THR A 226 13.53 2.37 7.29
N LYS A 227 14.15 1.80 8.32
CA LYS A 227 14.27 0.34 8.44
C LYS A 227 12.86 -0.27 8.37
N PRO A 228 12.64 -1.26 7.48
CA PRO A 228 11.36 -1.91 7.37
C PRO A 228 11.11 -2.77 8.60
N ILE A 229 9.83 -3.08 8.85
CA ILE A 229 9.50 -4.26 9.63
C ILE A 229 9.82 -5.50 8.81
N VAL A 230 10.30 -6.55 9.46
CA VAL A 230 10.59 -7.81 8.79
C VAL A 230 9.69 -8.89 9.39
N LEU A 231 8.75 -9.38 8.58
CA LEU A 231 7.82 -10.41 8.94
C LEU A 231 8.27 -11.74 8.35
N PHE A 232 8.19 -12.81 9.12
CA PHE A 232 8.61 -14.14 8.69
C PHE A 232 7.46 -15.13 8.83
N ASP A 233 7.38 -16.08 7.90
CA ASP A 233 6.78 -17.38 8.23
C ASP A 233 7.69 -18.16 9.19
N LEU A 234 7.12 -19.16 9.85
CA LEU A 234 7.83 -20.00 10.81
C LEU A 234 8.26 -21.34 10.18
N ASP A 235 7.30 -22.17 9.78
CA ASP A 235 7.54 -23.46 9.14
C ASP A 235 8.16 -23.25 7.75
N GLY A 236 9.23 -23.98 7.42
CA GLY A 236 9.87 -23.90 6.09
C GLY A 236 10.74 -22.66 5.86
N THR A 237 10.67 -21.68 6.78
CA THR A 237 11.43 -20.41 6.70
C THR A 237 12.43 -20.24 7.84
N ILE A 238 11.97 -20.26 9.09
CA ILE A 238 12.84 -20.23 10.28
C ILE A 238 13.20 -21.65 10.72
N MET A 239 12.20 -22.54 10.71
CA MET A 239 12.31 -23.91 11.17
C MET A 239 12.30 -24.88 9.97
N ASP A 240 13.26 -25.80 9.91
CA ASP A 240 13.21 -26.94 9.01
C ASP A 240 12.27 -28.00 9.60
N THR A 241 11.01 -27.94 9.16
CA THR A 241 9.95 -28.81 9.65
C THR A 241 9.61 -29.95 8.70
N ARG A 242 10.41 -30.17 7.65
CA ARG A 242 10.14 -31.19 6.62
C ARG A 242 10.09 -32.60 7.21
N SER A 243 11.02 -32.93 8.10
CA SER A 243 11.05 -34.23 8.77
C SER A 243 9.80 -34.46 9.62
N MET A 244 9.39 -33.46 10.42
CA MET A 244 8.14 -33.52 11.20
C MET A 244 6.90 -33.72 10.33
N VAL A 245 6.76 -32.96 9.22
CA VAL A 245 5.61 -33.09 8.30
C VAL A 245 5.54 -34.51 7.72
N ILE A 246 6.67 -35.05 7.25
CA ILE A 246 6.75 -36.43 6.73
C ILE A 246 6.36 -37.44 7.80
N GLN A 247 6.80 -37.26 9.05
CA GLN A 247 6.45 -38.16 10.15
C GLN A 247 4.96 -38.09 10.52
N CYS A 248 4.35 -36.90 10.49
CA CYS A 248 2.92 -36.74 10.73
C CYS A 248 2.08 -37.45 9.65
N PHE A 249 2.44 -37.30 8.36
CA PHE A 249 1.77 -38.04 7.30
C PHE A 249 2.04 -39.54 7.37
N LYS A 250 3.26 -39.98 7.71
CA LYS A 250 3.54 -41.41 7.96
C LYS A 250 2.63 -41.98 9.06
N TYR A 251 2.43 -41.25 10.14
CA TYR A 251 1.53 -41.64 11.21
C TYR A 251 0.09 -41.85 10.71
N LEU A 252 -0.45 -40.93 9.90
CA LEU A 252 -1.77 -41.10 9.28
C LEU A 252 -1.81 -42.28 8.31
N TYR A 253 -0.76 -42.47 7.51
CA TYR A 253 -0.63 -43.62 6.62
C TYR A 253 -0.56 -44.94 7.38
N MET A 254 0.04 -45.00 8.57
CA MET A 254 0.03 -46.20 9.42
C MET A 254 -1.35 -46.53 9.98
N ARG A 255 -2.22 -45.52 10.13
CA ARG A 255 -3.52 -45.67 10.77
C ARG A 255 -4.66 -45.89 9.77
N TYR A 256 -4.59 -45.22 8.63
CA TYR A 256 -5.70 -45.10 7.68
C TYR A 256 -5.37 -45.60 6.26
N ASN A 257 -4.14 -46.08 6.02
CA ASN A 257 -3.73 -46.59 4.71
C ASN A 257 -2.58 -47.62 4.89
N ASP A 258 -1.87 -47.95 3.81
CA ASP A 258 -0.61 -48.71 3.86
C ASP A 258 0.58 -47.74 3.92
N PRO A 259 1.46 -47.80 4.94
CA PRO A 259 2.70 -47.03 5.02
C PRO A 259 3.59 -47.09 3.78
N LEU A 260 3.60 -48.23 3.08
CA LEU A 260 4.38 -48.41 1.85
C LEU A 260 3.84 -47.57 0.69
N ASN A 261 2.58 -47.16 0.78
CA ASN A 261 1.91 -46.31 -0.20
C ASN A 261 2.29 -44.83 -0.05
N PHE A 262 3.04 -44.43 0.99
CA PHE A 262 3.56 -43.06 1.13
C PHE A 262 4.89 -42.86 0.40
N THR A 263 4.81 -42.97 -0.93
CA THR A 263 5.94 -42.88 -1.86
C THR A 263 6.59 -41.49 -1.87
N LYS A 264 7.77 -41.38 -2.51
CA LYS A 264 8.50 -40.10 -2.63
C LYS A 264 7.64 -39.01 -3.30
N ASP A 265 6.87 -39.36 -4.32
CA ASP A 265 6.03 -38.38 -5.03
C ASP A 265 4.91 -37.84 -4.15
N LYS A 266 4.29 -38.70 -3.32
CA LYS A 266 3.29 -38.27 -2.34
C LYS A 266 3.90 -37.44 -1.21
N ARG A 267 5.13 -37.76 -0.79
CA ARG A 267 5.89 -36.90 0.15
C ARG A 267 6.14 -35.52 -0.44
N ASN A 268 6.48 -35.43 -1.73
CA ASN A 268 6.67 -34.13 -2.38
C ASN A 268 5.33 -33.38 -2.52
N LEU A 269 4.22 -34.11 -2.74
CA LEU A 269 2.90 -33.53 -2.89
C LEU A 269 2.41 -32.81 -1.62
N VAL A 270 2.68 -33.35 -0.42
CA VAL A 270 2.23 -32.72 0.84
C VAL A 270 2.86 -31.35 1.10
N PHE A 271 4.02 -31.06 0.51
CA PHE A 271 4.68 -29.74 0.63
C PHE A 271 4.22 -28.74 -0.45
N ARG A 272 3.41 -29.19 -1.41
CA ARG A 272 2.88 -28.36 -2.50
C ARG A 272 1.43 -27.95 -2.31
N LEU A 273 0.69 -28.65 -1.44
CA LEU A 273 -0.73 -28.45 -1.20
C LEU A 273 -0.98 -27.93 0.22
N PRO A 274 -2.01 -27.09 0.44
CA PRO A 274 -2.57 -26.87 1.76
C PRO A 274 -2.94 -28.18 2.45
N LEU A 275 -2.85 -28.20 3.79
CA LEU A 275 -3.06 -29.41 4.59
C LEU A 275 -4.37 -30.13 4.27
N LYS A 276 -5.49 -29.40 4.17
CA LYS A 276 -6.82 -29.97 3.90
C LYS A 276 -6.89 -30.62 2.52
N GLU A 277 -6.40 -29.92 1.50
CA GLU A 277 -6.35 -30.44 0.12
C GLU A 277 -5.43 -31.67 0.01
N ALA A 278 -4.33 -31.69 0.77
CA ALA A 278 -3.48 -32.87 0.89
C ALA A 278 -4.21 -34.06 1.53
N MET A 279 -5.03 -33.83 2.56
CA MET A 279 -5.85 -34.90 3.16
C MET A 279 -6.87 -35.45 2.17
N GLU A 280 -7.64 -34.58 1.51
CA GLU A 280 -8.66 -34.96 0.52
C GLU A 280 -8.05 -35.80 -0.61
N LYS A 281 -6.84 -35.45 -1.07
CA LYS A 281 -6.18 -36.13 -2.18
C LYS A 281 -5.49 -37.43 -1.79
N LEU A 282 -4.93 -37.52 -0.58
CA LEU A 282 -4.17 -38.69 -0.13
C LEU A 282 -5.03 -39.73 0.60
N PHE A 283 -6.15 -39.30 1.18
CA PHE A 283 -7.09 -40.11 1.94
C PHE A 283 -8.54 -39.82 1.50
N PRO A 284 -8.90 -40.08 0.22
CA PRO A 284 -10.20 -39.69 -0.34
C PRO A 284 -11.41 -40.33 0.36
N ASP A 285 -11.20 -41.47 1.01
CA ASP A 285 -12.25 -42.22 1.73
C ASP A 285 -12.41 -41.79 3.20
N GLN A 286 -11.70 -40.75 3.64
CA GLN A 286 -11.68 -40.28 5.02
C GLN A 286 -12.19 -38.83 5.13
N ASP A 287 -12.66 -38.44 6.31
CA ASP A 287 -13.02 -37.06 6.61
C ASP A 287 -11.75 -36.20 6.76
N ALA A 288 -11.54 -35.29 5.80
CA ALA A 288 -10.36 -34.44 5.75
C ALA A 288 -10.23 -33.47 6.94
N ASP A 289 -11.34 -33.01 7.52
CA ASP A 289 -11.32 -32.10 8.67
C ASP A 289 -10.89 -32.87 9.93
N GLN A 290 -11.41 -34.09 10.13
CA GLN A 290 -10.97 -34.96 11.23
C GLN A 290 -9.49 -35.34 11.11
N LEU A 291 -9.02 -35.68 9.91
CA LEU A 291 -7.59 -35.97 9.69
C LEU A 291 -6.71 -34.74 9.92
N CYS A 292 -7.16 -33.54 9.55
CA CYS A 292 -6.44 -32.31 9.86
C CYS A 292 -6.28 -32.10 11.37
N ASP A 293 -7.33 -32.38 12.16
CA ASP A 293 -7.28 -32.24 13.61
C ASP A 293 -6.41 -33.30 14.26
N GLU A 294 -6.47 -34.55 13.79
CA GLU A 294 -5.57 -35.61 14.23
C GLU A 294 -4.11 -35.32 13.88
N TYR A 295 -3.85 -34.85 12.66
CA TYR A 295 -2.54 -34.38 12.23
C TYR A 295 -1.99 -33.33 13.18
N ARG A 296 -2.78 -32.29 13.49
CA ARG A 296 -2.37 -31.19 14.38
C ARG A 296 -2.12 -31.68 15.80
N LYS A 297 -2.94 -32.63 16.28
CA LYS A 297 -2.75 -33.25 17.60
C LYS A 297 -1.45 -34.03 17.65
N TYR A 298 -1.16 -34.85 16.64
CA TYR A 298 0.12 -35.58 16.56
C TYR A 298 1.30 -34.63 16.38
N GLN A 299 1.16 -33.60 15.54
CA GLN A 299 2.16 -32.55 15.35
C GLN A 299 2.49 -31.83 16.67
N SER A 300 1.50 -31.61 17.54
CA SER A 300 1.71 -30.98 18.85
C SER A 300 2.47 -31.86 19.85
N SER A 301 2.60 -33.16 19.59
CA SER A 301 3.37 -34.09 20.44
C SER A 301 4.87 -34.06 20.19
N PHE A 302 5.31 -33.44 19.08
CA PHE A 302 6.73 -33.29 18.80
C PHE A 302 7.37 -32.26 19.74
N SER A 303 8.46 -32.66 20.38
CA SER A 303 9.39 -31.76 21.02
C SER A 303 10.57 -31.46 20.10
N TRP A 304 11.36 -30.44 20.44
CA TRP A 304 12.69 -30.24 19.86
C TRP A 304 13.50 -31.55 19.88
N SER A 305 13.96 -31.99 18.71
CA SER A 305 14.62 -33.29 18.44
C SER A 305 15.25 -33.27 17.04
N ASP A 306 15.83 -34.38 16.57
CA ASP A 306 16.31 -34.55 15.17
C ASP A 306 15.26 -34.24 14.09
N SER A 307 13.97 -34.14 14.46
CA SER A 307 12.84 -33.97 13.55
C SER A 307 12.48 -32.51 13.24
N VAL A 308 12.97 -31.57 14.04
CA VAL A 308 12.71 -30.13 13.90
C VAL A 308 13.97 -29.38 14.29
N SER A 309 14.59 -28.67 13.33
CA SER A 309 15.77 -27.84 13.57
C SER A 309 15.58 -26.43 13.03
N LEU A 310 16.47 -25.50 13.37
CA LEU A 310 16.57 -24.23 12.64
C LEU A 310 17.27 -24.47 11.30
N PHE A 311 16.94 -23.67 10.29
CA PHE A 311 17.83 -23.57 9.12
C PHE A 311 19.19 -22.97 9.53
N PRO A 312 20.27 -23.26 8.77
CA PRO A 312 21.57 -22.64 9.00
C PRO A 312 21.47 -21.11 9.05
N ASN A 313 22.29 -20.50 9.91
CA ASN A 313 22.40 -19.04 10.07
C ASN A 313 21.14 -18.28 10.52
N VAL A 314 20.00 -18.96 10.76
CA VAL A 314 18.75 -18.29 11.18
C VAL A 314 18.92 -17.61 12.53
N LYS A 315 19.39 -18.33 13.56
CA LYS A 315 19.52 -17.77 14.92
C LYS A 315 20.43 -16.54 14.92
N THR A 316 21.64 -16.69 14.39
CA THR A 316 22.63 -15.61 14.32
C THR A 316 22.11 -14.41 13.53
N THR A 317 21.44 -14.64 12.40
CA THR A 317 20.90 -13.54 11.59
C THR A 317 19.77 -12.81 12.30
N LEU A 318 18.82 -13.52 12.92
CA LEU A 318 17.70 -12.89 13.64
C LEU A 318 18.19 -12.09 14.86
N ASP A 319 19.14 -12.63 15.62
CA ASP A 319 19.77 -11.93 16.75
C ASP A 319 20.48 -10.64 16.28
N GLU A 320 21.26 -10.71 15.20
CA GLU A 320 21.93 -9.53 14.63
C GLU A 320 20.92 -8.48 14.11
N LEU A 321 19.85 -8.89 13.44
CA LEU A 321 18.81 -7.97 12.98
C LEU A 321 18.12 -7.29 14.17
N TRP A 322 17.75 -8.05 15.19
CA TRP A 322 17.16 -7.51 16.40
C TRP A 322 18.10 -6.54 17.13
N GLN A 323 19.38 -6.89 17.31
CA GLN A 323 20.40 -6.02 17.91
C GLN A 323 20.63 -4.74 17.10
N ASN A 324 20.52 -4.82 15.78
CA ASN A 324 20.58 -3.66 14.89
C ASN A 324 19.28 -2.83 14.88
N GLY A 325 18.29 -3.15 15.70
CA GLY A 325 17.06 -2.36 15.87
C GLY A 325 16.02 -2.57 14.77
N TYR A 326 16.09 -3.69 14.03
CA TYR A 326 14.97 -4.09 13.19
C TYR A 326 13.80 -4.58 14.05
N VAL A 327 12.58 -4.27 13.62
CA VAL A 327 11.36 -4.77 14.25
C VAL A 327 10.94 -6.04 13.52
N LEU A 328 11.00 -7.18 14.21
CA LEU A 328 10.70 -8.48 13.63
C LEU A 328 9.32 -8.97 14.09
N GLY A 329 8.64 -9.73 13.24
CA GLY A 329 7.38 -10.38 13.58
C GLY A 329 7.20 -11.73 12.90
N ILE A 330 6.35 -12.58 13.47
CA ILE A 330 5.94 -13.86 12.88
C ILE A 330 4.51 -13.79 12.37
N VAL A 331 4.28 -14.30 11.17
CA VAL A 331 2.95 -14.54 10.60
C VAL A 331 2.89 -15.96 10.06
N SER A 332 2.25 -16.85 10.81
CA SER A 332 2.23 -18.28 10.49
C SER A 332 0.82 -18.85 10.44
N THR A 333 0.66 -19.92 9.66
CA THR A 333 -0.60 -20.69 9.61
C THR A 333 -0.75 -21.67 10.79
N ARG A 334 0.22 -21.71 11.72
CA ARG A 334 0.09 -22.43 12.99
C ARG A 334 -0.77 -21.68 14.00
N MET A 335 -1.17 -22.35 15.07
CA MET A 335 -1.76 -21.69 16.25
C MET A 335 -0.72 -20.82 16.95
N THR A 336 -1.13 -19.67 17.47
CA THR A 336 -0.25 -18.70 18.14
C THR A 336 0.50 -19.34 19.31
N SER A 337 -0.20 -20.10 20.15
CA SER A 337 0.41 -20.84 21.27
C SER A 337 1.50 -21.83 20.83
N SER A 338 1.34 -22.44 19.64
CA SER A 338 2.33 -23.33 19.04
C SER A 338 3.56 -22.55 18.60
N CYS A 339 3.38 -21.43 17.90
CA CYS A 339 4.48 -20.54 17.50
C CYS A 339 5.29 -20.07 18.70
N GLU A 340 4.63 -19.54 19.73
CA GLU A 340 5.29 -19.06 20.94
C GLU A 340 6.05 -20.17 21.68
N SER A 341 5.48 -21.37 21.77
CA SER A 341 6.14 -22.50 22.42
C SER A 341 7.45 -22.86 21.69
N TRP A 342 7.42 -22.93 20.36
CA TRP A 342 8.60 -23.22 19.56
C TRP A 342 9.66 -22.12 19.67
N LEU A 343 9.26 -20.86 19.52
CA LEU A 343 10.19 -19.73 19.63
C LEU A 343 10.81 -19.60 21.03
N ARG A 344 10.13 -20.07 22.08
CA ARG A 344 10.69 -20.16 23.44
C ARG A 344 11.74 -21.25 23.55
N GLN A 345 11.43 -22.45 23.03
CA GLN A 345 12.40 -23.56 23.01
C GLN A 345 13.63 -23.26 22.16
N LEU A 346 13.46 -22.45 21.11
CA LEU A 346 14.52 -22.02 20.21
C LEU A 346 15.33 -20.83 20.73
N ASP A 347 14.93 -20.23 21.86
CA ASP A 347 15.55 -19.03 22.41
C ASP A 347 15.62 -17.90 21.37
N LEU A 348 14.45 -17.63 20.74
CA LEU A 348 14.25 -16.59 19.72
C LEU A 348 13.07 -15.66 20.04
N SER A 349 12.35 -15.91 21.13
CA SER A 349 11.14 -15.14 21.47
C SER A 349 11.44 -13.65 21.71
N HIS A 350 12.64 -13.31 22.18
CA HIS A 350 13.06 -11.92 22.42
C HIS A 350 13.19 -11.10 21.14
N CYS A 351 13.42 -11.75 19.99
CA CYS A 351 13.61 -11.10 18.70
C CYS A 351 12.31 -10.48 18.15
N PHE A 352 11.15 -11.02 18.50
CA PHE A 352 9.89 -10.72 17.83
C PHE A 352 8.99 -9.79 18.65
N GLY A 353 8.63 -8.64 18.06
CA GLY A 353 7.67 -7.71 18.65
C GLY A 353 6.21 -8.16 18.51
N THR A 354 5.93 -9.11 17.63
CA THR A 354 4.61 -9.75 17.47
C THR A 354 4.76 -11.18 16.97
N ILE A 355 3.94 -12.09 17.49
CA ILE A 355 3.85 -13.48 17.02
C ILE A 355 2.38 -13.74 16.69
N LEU A 356 2.09 -13.98 15.41
CA LEU A 356 0.72 -14.16 14.93
C LEU A 356 0.56 -15.56 14.34
N GLY A 357 -0.28 -16.35 14.98
CA GLY A 357 -0.84 -17.57 14.40
C GLY A 357 -2.20 -17.33 13.74
N ARG A 358 -2.68 -18.36 13.04
CA ARG A 358 -3.94 -18.38 12.29
C ARG A 358 -5.20 -18.04 13.11
N ASP A 359 -5.10 -18.09 14.43
CA ASP A 359 -6.19 -17.82 15.38
C ASP A 359 -6.38 -16.34 15.69
N LEU A 360 -5.45 -15.47 15.25
CA LEU A 360 -5.49 -14.03 15.51
C LEU A 360 -5.95 -13.19 14.30
N TYR A 361 -6.20 -13.81 13.16
CA TYR A 361 -6.66 -13.13 11.95
C TYR A 361 -7.52 -14.06 11.08
N THR A 362 -8.47 -13.50 10.33
CA THR A 362 -9.47 -14.26 9.55
C THR A 362 -8.96 -14.68 8.18
N ASP A 363 -8.32 -13.76 7.46
CA ASP A 363 -7.92 -13.98 6.07
C ASP A 363 -6.53 -14.63 6.02
N LEU A 364 -6.53 -15.96 5.90
CA LEU A 364 -5.33 -16.77 5.82
C LEU A 364 -4.62 -16.63 4.47
N LYS A 365 -3.30 -16.87 4.46
CA LYS A 365 -2.49 -16.94 3.23
C LYS A 365 -3.18 -17.87 2.21
N PRO A 366 -3.36 -17.47 0.93
CA PRO A 366 -2.66 -16.40 0.20
C PRO A 366 -3.23 -14.99 0.37
N GLN A 367 -4.21 -14.77 1.24
CA GLN A 367 -4.72 -13.43 1.51
C GLN A 367 -3.81 -12.64 2.46
N PRO A 368 -3.83 -11.29 2.40
CA PRO A 368 -2.86 -10.45 3.10
C PRO A 368 -3.17 -10.20 4.59
N GLY A 369 -4.25 -10.79 5.13
CA GLY A 369 -4.81 -10.43 6.44
C GLY A 369 -3.80 -10.48 7.60
N GLY A 370 -3.01 -11.56 7.67
CA GLY A 370 -1.98 -11.73 8.71
C GLY A 370 -0.87 -10.67 8.63
N ILE A 371 -0.41 -10.34 7.42
CA ILE A 371 0.64 -9.33 7.17
C ILE A 371 0.14 -7.93 7.58
N LEU A 372 -1.06 -7.56 7.13
CA LEU A 372 -1.65 -6.26 7.46
C LEU A 372 -1.95 -6.13 8.96
N TYR A 373 -2.40 -7.22 9.60
CA TYR A 373 -2.63 -7.25 11.04
C TYR A 373 -1.32 -7.11 11.84
N ALA A 374 -0.23 -7.75 11.40
CA ALA A 374 1.10 -7.60 11.99
C ALA A 374 1.57 -6.14 11.96
N GLY A 375 1.46 -5.47 10.81
CA GLY A 375 1.81 -4.06 10.67
C GLY A 375 1.05 -3.18 11.68
N ARG A 376 -0.28 -3.36 11.78
CA ARG A 376 -1.11 -2.64 12.76
C ARG A 376 -0.67 -2.89 14.21
N LYS A 377 -0.40 -4.14 14.59
CA LYS A 377 0.09 -4.49 15.94
C LYS A 377 1.44 -3.84 16.25
N LEU A 378 2.33 -3.78 15.25
CA LEU A 378 3.63 -3.14 15.35
C LEU A 378 3.58 -1.60 15.20
N LYS A 379 2.41 -1.02 14.95
CA LYS A 379 2.20 0.42 14.69
C LYS A 379 3.05 0.92 13.52
N ARG A 380 3.16 0.10 12.47
CA ARG A 380 3.92 0.37 11.24
C ARG A 380 3.05 0.07 10.02
N GLY A 381 3.18 0.88 8.98
CA GLY A 381 2.53 0.64 7.71
C GLY A 381 3.13 -0.56 6.99
N HIS A 382 2.31 -1.28 6.23
CA HIS A 382 2.77 -2.34 5.35
C HIS A 382 3.65 -1.80 4.22
N ASP A 383 3.55 -0.52 3.93
CA ASP A 383 4.42 0.17 3.00
C ASP A 383 5.88 0.24 3.46
N SER A 384 6.27 -0.16 4.66
CA SER A 384 7.68 -0.38 4.99
C SER A 384 7.84 -1.74 5.62
N CYS A 385 7.45 -2.77 4.86
CA CYS A 385 7.43 -4.15 5.31
C CYS A 385 8.17 -5.03 4.29
N VAL A 386 9.02 -5.89 4.84
CA VAL A 386 9.61 -7.03 4.14
C VAL A 386 8.93 -8.28 4.69
N TYR A 387 8.45 -9.14 3.80
CA TYR A 387 7.87 -10.42 4.17
C TYR A 387 8.71 -11.56 3.62
N VAL A 388 9.16 -12.45 4.50
CA VAL A 388 10.02 -13.59 4.20
C VAL A 388 9.24 -14.89 4.37
N GLY A 389 9.16 -15.71 3.32
CA GLY A 389 8.51 -17.02 3.37
C GLY A 389 9.01 -17.97 2.29
N ASP A 390 8.74 -19.27 2.44
CA ASP A 390 9.18 -20.31 1.48
C ASP A 390 8.05 -20.82 0.57
N GLY A 391 6.79 -20.48 0.87
CA GLY A 391 5.63 -20.99 0.16
C GLY A 391 5.14 -20.11 -0.99
N LEU A 392 4.40 -20.69 -1.93
CA LEU A 392 3.68 -19.93 -2.97
C LEU A 392 2.62 -19.00 -2.35
N ASN A 393 1.97 -19.46 -1.28
CA ASN A 393 0.94 -18.68 -0.58
C ASN A 393 1.55 -17.50 0.19
N ASP A 394 2.80 -17.61 0.63
CA ASP A 394 3.55 -16.52 1.24
C ASP A 394 3.80 -15.38 0.27
N ILE A 395 4.33 -15.70 -0.91
CA ILE A 395 4.61 -14.70 -1.94
C ILE A 395 3.31 -14.06 -2.44
N ARG A 396 2.25 -14.85 -2.66
CA ARG A 396 0.92 -14.31 -3.02
C ARG A 396 0.36 -13.37 -1.95
N ALA A 397 0.47 -13.73 -0.67
CA ALA A 397 0.02 -12.88 0.43
C ALA A 397 0.82 -11.58 0.52
N ALA A 398 2.15 -11.66 0.35
CA ALA A 398 3.01 -10.49 0.34
C ALA A 398 2.66 -9.53 -0.81
N LYS A 399 2.45 -10.05 -2.02
CA LYS A 399 2.01 -9.27 -3.18
C LYS A 399 0.63 -8.66 -3.00
N ALA A 400 -0.34 -9.43 -2.51
CA ALA A 400 -1.67 -8.92 -2.21
C ALA A 400 -1.64 -7.82 -1.13
N ALA A 401 -0.66 -7.88 -0.21
CA ALA A 401 -0.43 -6.85 0.79
C ALA A 401 0.36 -5.64 0.26
N GLY A 402 0.91 -5.68 -0.96
CA GLY A 402 1.77 -4.64 -1.52
C GLY A 402 3.10 -4.46 -0.78
N VAL A 403 3.60 -5.51 -0.11
CA VAL A 403 4.84 -5.49 0.68
C VAL A 403 6.01 -6.12 -0.08
N TYR A 404 7.24 -5.80 0.30
CA TYR A 404 8.43 -6.34 -0.35
C TYR A 404 8.57 -7.84 -0.05
N SER A 405 8.42 -8.67 -1.08
CA SER A 405 8.40 -10.12 -0.95
C SER A 405 9.79 -10.75 -1.10
N VAL A 406 10.18 -11.55 -0.12
CA VAL A 406 11.44 -12.31 -0.12
C VAL A 406 11.10 -13.79 -0.05
N ALA A 407 11.44 -14.52 -1.11
CA ALA A 407 11.30 -15.96 -1.13
C ALA A 407 12.55 -16.62 -0.55
N PHE A 408 12.39 -17.41 0.52
CA PHE A 408 13.44 -18.24 1.08
C PHE A 408 13.36 -19.65 0.47
N ILE A 409 14.33 -19.99 -0.37
CA ILE A 409 14.35 -21.27 -1.10
C ILE A 409 15.37 -22.21 -0.47
N SER A 410 14.89 -23.04 0.46
CA SER A 410 15.64 -24.14 1.06
C SER A 410 15.47 -25.47 0.32
N ASP A 411 14.42 -25.60 -0.50
CA ASP A 411 14.16 -26.75 -1.36
C ASP A 411 14.19 -26.32 -2.84
N PRO A 412 15.19 -26.78 -3.63
CA PRO A 412 15.27 -26.47 -5.06
C PRO A 412 14.03 -26.86 -5.86
N SER A 413 13.23 -27.83 -5.40
CA SER A 413 12.04 -28.30 -6.12
C SER A 413 10.90 -27.27 -6.18
N LYS A 414 10.95 -26.23 -5.32
CA LYS A 414 9.96 -25.14 -5.30
C LYS A 414 10.37 -23.94 -6.16
N ARG A 415 11.63 -23.90 -6.62
CA ARG A 415 12.23 -22.69 -7.22
C ARG A 415 11.48 -22.17 -8.43
N GLU A 416 11.22 -23.04 -9.40
CA GLU A 416 10.54 -22.68 -10.66
C GLU A 416 9.17 -22.05 -10.38
N ALA A 417 8.34 -22.70 -9.58
CA ALA A 417 7.01 -22.20 -9.24
C ALA A 417 7.02 -20.88 -8.43
N ILE A 418 8.06 -20.64 -7.63
CA ILE A 418 8.25 -19.39 -6.90
C ILE A 418 8.71 -18.28 -7.84
N GLU A 419 9.65 -18.57 -8.75
CA GLU A 419 10.15 -17.61 -9.75
C GLU A 419 9.03 -17.12 -10.67
N GLU A 420 8.08 -17.98 -11.06
CA GLU A 420 6.88 -17.60 -11.82
C GLU A 420 6.02 -16.54 -11.12
N LEU A 421 6.04 -16.49 -9.78
CA LEU A 421 5.33 -15.47 -9.02
C LEU A 421 6.07 -14.13 -9.00
N ASN A 422 7.28 -14.01 -9.55
CA ASN A 422 8.11 -12.81 -9.57
C ASN A 422 8.27 -12.14 -8.18
N PRO A 423 8.78 -12.83 -7.14
CA PRO A 423 9.08 -12.21 -5.86
C PRO A 423 10.11 -11.08 -6.04
N ASN A 424 10.13 -10.10 -5.12
CA ASN A 424 11.07 -8.98 -5.22
C ASN A 424 12.52 -9.43 -4.98
N ARG A 425 12.72 -10.44 -4.12
CA ARG A 425 14.01 -11.09 -3.91
C ARG A 425 13.86 -12.58 -3.67
N ILE A 426 14.88 -13.34 -4.08
CA ILE A 426 15.06 -14.74 -3.73
C ILE A 426 16.36 -14.85 -2.92
N ILE A 427 16.31 -15.56 -1.81
CA ILE A 427 17.46 -15.91 -0.98
C ILE A 427 17.49 -17.42 -0.75
N THR A 428 18.68 -17.98 -0.56
CA THR A 428 18.90 -19.40 -0.28
C THR A 428 19.48 -19.64 1.10
N ASP A 429 20.11 -18.62 1.69
CA ASP A 429 20.57 -18.58 3.06
C ASP A 429 19.99 -17.36 3.79
N MET A 430 19.62 -17.53 5.06
CA MET A 430 19.00 -16.45 5.83
C MET A 430 19.94 -15.24 6.02
N SER A 431 21.26 -15.45 6.03
CA SER A 431 22.25 -14.38 6.20
C SER A 431 22.26 -13.38 5.04
N GLU A 432 21.81 -13.76 3.85
CA GLU A 432 21.65 -12.87 2.69
C GLU A 432 20.68 -11.72 2.97
N LEU A 433 19.75 -11.92 3.91
CA LEU A 433 18.79 -10.88 4.33
C LEU A 433 19.51 -9.64 4.90
N LYS A 434 20.69 -9.80 5.50
CA LYS A 434 21.47 -8.68 6.04
C LYS A 434 22.00 -7.78 4.94
N GLU A 435 22.47 -8.37 3.85
CA GLU A 435 22.95 -7.62 2.68
C GLU A 435 21.79 -6.90 2.00
N LEU A 436 20.68 -7.62 1.78
CA LEU A 436 19.46 -7.05 1.24
C LEU A 436 19.00 -5.84 2.06
N LEU A 437 18.83 -5.98 3.37
CA LEU A 437 18.29 -4.91 4.22
C LEU A 437 19.23 -3.68 4.35
N ASN A 438 20.49 -3.79 3.92
CA ASN A 438 21.42 -2.67 3.83
C ASN A 438 21.35 -1.93 2.48
N GLU A 439 20.63 -2.46 1.48
CA GLU A 439 20.40 -1.79 0.20
C GLU A 439 19.60 -0.48 0.40
N ASN A 440 19.92 0.54 -0.41
CA ASN A 440 19.32 1.87 -0.28
C ASN A 440 18.16 2.05 -1.26
N HIS A 441 17.04 1.37 -0.99
CA HIS A 441 15.81 1.44 -1.76
C HIS A 441 14.56 1.42 -0.87
N GLU A 442 13.39 1.65 -1.47
CA GLU A 442 12.11 1.69 -0.77
C GLU A 442 11.49 0.28 -0.68
N TRP A 443 11.04 -0.09 0.51
CA TRP A 443 10.54 -1.44 0.79
C TRP A 443 9.07 -1.61 0.41
N ALA A 444 8.79 -1.99 -0.84
CA ALA A 444 7.47 -2.45 -1.26
C ALA A 444 7.52 -3.27 -2.56
N ASP A 445 6.40 -3.88 -2.94
CA ASP A 445 6.31 -4.54 -4.25
C ASP A 445 6.28 -3.48 -5.37
N GLU A 446 7.34 -3.45 -6.18
CA GLU A 446 7.51 -2.53 -7.33
C GLU A 446 6.74 -2.98 -8.58
N ASN A 447 6.20 -4.21 -8.59
CA ASN A 447 5.45 -4.76 -9.71
C ASN A 447 3.95 -4.42 -9.68
N CYS A 448 3.52 -3.53 -8.79
CA CYS A 448 2.13 -3.19 -8.51
C CYS A 448 1.60 -1.93 -9.23
#